data_AF-A0A4Y7J9I7-F1
#
_entry.id   AF-A0A4Y7J9I7-F1
#
_cell.length_a   1.000
_cell.length_b   1.000
_cell.length_c   1.000
_cell.angle_alpha   90.00
_cell.angle_beta   90.00
_cell.angle_gamma   90.00
#
_symmetry.space_group_name_H-M   'P 1'
#
loop_
_entity.id
_entity.type
_entity.pdbx_description
1 polymer ?
#
loop_
_entity_poly.entity_id
_entity_poly.type
_entity_poly.pdbx_seq_one_letter_code
_entity_poly.pdbx_strand_id
1 'polypeptide(L)'
;MWLAFWRPRNRFSLEELSRLTDQLQKVQIVNEVNQDLVIEALRSIAEIVTYGDQNDPTFFDFFMEKQVMGEFARILKVSKTLAVALQILQTVSIMIQNLRSERALYHIFSTEHVNYLITYPFDFRNEELLSYYISFLRAISGKLTKSTVPLLMKTENNEVVSFPLYIEAIQLAFHEESMVRIAVRAVTLNVYHVGDECVNRYVISTPMADYFSNLITYFRRRCITLDERVSESVKNPTPESNSSILAAVDEIEDSLYYFSDAISSGIPDLGKVIAEKMLQLLIFPLLFPSLRTDPTNGAQISATTSLYLFCCIVRILKIKNLANTIAVALLCLLEAFTPRSEVKQNGNIFGHSFTQENHSLDKDAVDAKADNQLLKITVPTSPSSSQIHSAEDFSLQHNCSGPHLALR
;
A
#
# COMPACT_ATOMS: atom_id res chain seq x y z
N MET A 1 -66.52 -0.93 -16.56
CA MET A 1 -65.41 0.02 -16.66
C MET A 1 -64.41 -0.16 -15.49
N TRP A 2 -64.00 -1.41 -15.19
CA TRP A 2 -63.32 -1.74 -13.91
C TRP A 2 -62.26 -2.86 -14.03
N LEU A 3 -61.57 -2.97 -15.17
CA LEU A 3 -60.56 -4.03 -15.42
C LEU A 3 -59.19 -3.49 -15.90
N ALA A 4 -58.97 -2.18 -15.85
CA ALA A 4 -57.72 -1.55 -16.34
C ALA A 4 -56.61 -1.44 -15.27
N PHE A 5 -56.89 -1.75 -14.00
CA PHE A 5 -56.05 -1.33 -12.86
C PHE A 5 -54.93 -2.30 -12.48
N TRP A 6 -54.87 -3.49 -13.08
CA TRP A 6 -53.90 -4.55 -12.74
C TRP A 6 -53.25 -5.15 -13.99
N ARG A 7 -52.64 -4.32 -14.83
CA ARG A 7 -51.45 -4.78 -15.58
C ARG A 7 -50.28 -4.81 -14.59
N PRO A 8 -49.52 -5.91 -14.48
CA PRO A 8 -48.20 -5.85 -13.87
C PRO A 8 -47.39 -4.78 -14.63
N ARG A 9 -46.86 -3.78 -13.92
CA ARG A 9 -45.95 -2.82 -14.58
C ARG A 9 -44.72 -3.56 -15.04
N ASN A 10 -44.26 -3.27 -16.26
CA ASN A 10 -43.00 -3.82 -16.73
C ASN A 10 -41.86 -3.14 -15.96
N ARG A 11 -41.30 -3.84 -14.96
CA ARG A 11 -40.15 -3.41 -14.16
C ARG A 11 -38.99 -2.94 -15.05
N PHE A 12 -38.75 -3.62 -16.16
CA PHE A 12 -37.71 -3.29 -17.13
C PHE A 12 -38.29 -2.48 -18.29
N SER A 13 -38.58 -1.19 -18.04
CA SER A 13 -39.08 -0.25 -19.05
C SER A 13 -38.52 1.16 -18.85
N LEU A 14 -38.34 1.90 -19.96
CA LEU A 14 -37.92 3.31 -19.93
C LEU A 14 -38.92 4.20 -19.19
N GLU A 15 -40.22 3.88 -19.27
CA GLU A 15 -41.26 4.58 -18.51
C GLU A 15 -41.03 4.49 -17.00
N GLU A 16 -40.72 3.30 -16.48
CA GLU A 16 -40.47 3.10 -15.05
C GLU A 16 -39.10 3.69 -14.63
N LEU A 17 -38.06 3.59 -15.47
CA LEU A 17 -36.76 4.24 -15.23
C LEU A 17 -36.90 5.77 -15.14
N SER A 18 -37.68 6.38 -16.04
CA SER A 18 -37.97 7.81 -15.98
C SER A 18 -38.79 8.15 -14.74
N ARG A 19 -39.86 7.38 -14.45
CA ARG A 19 -40.72 7.59 -13.28
C ARG A 19 -39.94 7.54 -11.96
N LEU A 20 -38.95 6.64 -11.84
CA LEU A 20 -38.08 6.53 -10.68
C LEU A 20 -37.06 7.67 -10.61
N THR A 21 -36.49 8.08 -11.74
CA THR A 21 -35.57 9.23 -11.82
C THR A 21 -36.29 10.54 -11.46
N ASP A 22 -37.46 10.77 -12.03
CA ASP A 22 -38.35 11.90 -11.73
C ASP A 22 -38.85 11.88 -10.28
N GLN A 23 -38.86 10.72 -9.62
CA GLN A 23 -39.20 10.56 -8.20
C GLN A 23 -38.01 10.99 -7.33
N LEU A 24 -36.78 10.55 -7.63
CA LEU A 24 -35.58 10.99 -6.92
C LEU A 24 -35.35 12.50 -7.06
N GLN A 25 -35.48 13.06 -8.27
CA GLN A 25 -35.29 14.50 -8.54
C GLN A 25 -36.17 15.42 -7.67
N LYS A 26 -37.35 14.94 -7.24
CA LYS A 26 -38.28 15.69 -6.38
C LYS A 26 -37.91 15.63 -4.89
N VAL A 27 -37.02 14.73 -4.48
CA VAL A 27 -36.57 14.60 -3.08
C VAL A 27 -35.50 15.65 -2.78
N GLN A 28 -35.89 16.71 -2.08
CA GLN A 28 -35.00 17.79 -1.65
C GLN A 28 -34.20 17.45 -0.38
N ILE A 29 -34.72 16.60 0.49
CA ILE A 29 -34.11 16.13 1.75
C ILE A 29 -34.54 14.67 1.98
N VAL A 30 -33.61 13.80 2.40
CA VAL A 30 -33.94 12.43 2.85
C VAL A 30 -33.93 12.34 4.38
N ASN A 31 -34.95 11.68 4.93
CA ASN A 31 -35.18 11.48 6.36
C ASN A 31 -35.81 10.10 6.61
N GLU A 32 -36.04 9.76 7.87
CA GLU A 32 -36.59 8.46 8.30
C GLU A 32 -37.96 8.11 7.69
N VAL A 33 -38.74 9.10 7.24
CA VAL A 33 -40.09 8.91 6.69
C VAL A 33 -40.07 8.60 5.19
N ASN A 34 -39.04 9.06 4.45
CA ASN A 34 -38.94 8.84 3.00
C ASN A 34 -37.73 7.98 2.56
N GLN A 35 -36.85 7.58 3.48
CA GLN A 35 -35.65 6.80 3.16
C GLN A 35 -35.96 5.49 2.43
N ASP A 36 -36.96 4.71 2.84
CA ASP A 36 -37.25 3.40 2.22
C ASP A 36 -37.68 3.53 0.76
N LEU A 37 -38.46 4.59 0.46
CA LEU A 37 -38.91 4.94 -0.89
C LEU A 37 -37.75 5.45 -1.78
N VAL A 38 -36.73 6.07 -1.18
CA VAL A 38 -35.49 6.46 -1.86
C VAL A 38 -34.59 5.24 -2.08
N ILE A 39 -34.42 4.39 -1.07
CA ILE A 39 -33.63 3.15 -1.08
C ILE A 39 -34.13 2.20 -2.18
N GLU A 40 -35.44 1.98 -2.26
CA GLU A 40 -36.01 1.14 -3.32
C GLU A 40 -35.88 1.79 -4.70
N ALA A 41 -36.04 3.11 -4.83
CA ALA A 41 -35.86 3.78 -6.10
C ALA A 41 -34.41 3.70 -6.62
N LEU A 42 -33.41 3.89 -5.73
CA LEU A 42 -31.99 3.72 -6.06
C LEU A 42 -31.70 2.28 -6.56
N ARG A 43 -32.22 1.27 -5.84
CA ARG A 43 -32.06 -0.15 -6.16
C ARG A 43 -32.70 -0.49 -7.51
N SER A 44 -34.00 -0.21 -7.67
CA SER A 44 -34.73 -0.47 -8.91
C SER A 44 -34.11 0.24 -10.13
N ILE A 45 -33.63 1.49 -9.99
CA ILE A 45 -32.91 2.17 -11.09
C ILE A 45 -31.67 1.38 -11.51
N ALA A 46 -30.80 1.00 -10.57
CA ALA A 46 -29.55 0.31 -10.91
C ALA A 46 -29.77 -1.08 -11.50
N GLU A 47 -30.80 -1.81 -11.04
CA GLU A 47 -31.21 -3.08 -11.66
C GLU A 47 -31.64 -2.88 -13.12
N ILE A 48 -32.46 -1.86 -13.39
CA ILE A 48 -32.94 -1.54 -14.74
C ILE A 48 -31.79 -1.10 -15.66
N VAL A 49 -30.85 -0.29 -15.16
CA VAL A 49 -29.66 0.16 -15.91
C VAL A 49 -28.71 -1.00 -16.19
N THR A 50 -28.48 -1.87 -15.21
CA THR A 50 -27.65 -3.09 -15.36
C THR A 50 -28.28 -4.09 -16.33
N TYR A 51 -29.61 -4.22 -16.34
CA TYR A 51 -30.33 -4.98 -17.35
C TYR A 51 -30.18 -4.36 -18.74
N GLY A 52 -30.39 -3.04 -18.85
CA GLY A 52 -30.29 -2.28 -20.09
C GLY A 52 -28.93 -2.43 -20.78
N ASP A 53 -27.84 -2.22 -20.05
CA ASP A 53 -26.45 -2.41 -20.53
C ASP A 53 -26.21 -3.75 -21.24
N GLN A 54 -26.95 -4.79 -20.87
CA GLN A 54 -26.81 -6.15 -21.42
C GLN A 54 -27.89 -6.54 -22.44
N ASN A 55 -28.97 -5.77 -22.61
CA ASN A 55 -30.15 -6.16 -23.39
C ASN A 55 -30.67 -5.07 -24.36
N ASP A 56 -30.62 -3.79 -23.97
CA ASP A 56 -31.14 -2.66 -24.76
C ASP A 56 -30.38 -1.37 -24.38
N PRO A 57 -29.55 -0.82 -25.28
CA PRO A 57 -28.70 0.34 -24.97
C PRO A 57 -29.49 1.62 -24.68
N THR A 58 -30.77 1.73 -25.09
CA THR A 58 -31.57 2.95 -24.89
C THR A 58 -31.79 3.29 -23.42
N PHE A 59 -31.77 2.29 -22.54
CA PHE A 59 -31.78 2.47 -21.08
C PHE A 59 -30.50 3.15 -20.57
N PHE A 60 -29.35 2.86 -21.18
CA PHE A 60 -28.09 3.52 -20.84
C PHE A 60 -27.99 4.91 -21.48
N ASP A 61 -28.48 5.08 -22.71
CA ASP A 61 -28.63 6.42 -23.32
C ASP A 61 -29.47 7.34 -22.40
N PHE A 62 -30.62 6.86 -21.89
CA PHE A 62 -31.42 7.58 -20.90
C PHE A 62 -30.65 7.88 -19.60
N PHE A 63 -29.91 6.91 -19.08
CA PHE A 63 -29.07 7.07 -17.87
C PHE A 63 -28.02 8.18 -18.04
N MET A 64 -27.40 8.27 -19.21
CA MET A 64 -26.50 9.36 -19.60
C MET A 64 -27.25 10.70 -19.68
N GLU A 65 -28.31 10.77 -20.49
CA GLU A 65 -29.06 12.01 -20.74
C GLU A 65 -29.65 12.64 -19.47
N LYS A 66 -30.11 11.82 -18.52
CA LYS A 66 -30.67 12.31 -17.25
C LYS A 66 -29.66 12.46 -16.12
N GLN A 67 -28.37 12.19 -16.37
CA GLN A 67 -27.29 12.26 -15.37
C GLN A 67 -27.65 11.52 -14.07
N VAL A 68 -28.19 10.31 -14.20
CA VAL A 68 -28.77 9.54 -13.07
C VAL A 68 -27.71 9.22 -11.98
N MET A 69 -26.45 9.05 -12.38
CA MET A 69 -25.33 8.93 -11.44
C MET A 69 -25.10 10.20 -10.60
N GLY A 70 -25.35 11.38 -11.18
CA GLY A 70 -25.34 12.66 -10.48
C GLY A 70 -26.51 12.81 -9.52
N GLU A 71 -27.68 12.25 -9.87
CA GLU A 71 -28.81 12.16 -8.95
C GLU A 71 -28.52 11.26 -7.74
N PHE A 72 -27.79 10.15 -7.93
CA PHE A 72 -27.33 9.33 -6.79
C PHE A 72 -26.38 10.13 -5.88
N ALA A 73 -25.40 10.83 -6.45
CA ALA A 73 -24.50 11.71 -5.70
C ALA A 73 -25.25 12.86 -4.98
N ARG A 74 -26.28 13.43 -5.61
CA ARG A 74 -27.14 14.47 -5.01
C ARG A 74 -27.97 13.90 -3.85
N ILE A 75 -28.56 12.71 -4.00
CA ILE A 75 -29.34 12.04 -2.95
C ILE A 75 -28.45 11.73 -1.73
N LEU A 76 -27.20 11.30 -1.92
CA LEU A 76 -26.25 11.15 -0.81
C LEU A 76 -26.08 12.48 -0.06
N LYS A 77 -25.80 13.56 -0.80
CA LYS A 77 -25.55 14.90 -0.24
C LYS A 77 -26.74 15.52 0.50
N VAL A 78 -27.98 15.18 0.12
CA VAL A 78 -29.21 15.66 0.81
C VAL A 78 -29.80 14.64 1.79
N SER A 79 -29.15 13.49 1.97
CA SER A 79 -29.52 12.52 3.00
C SER A 79 -28.89 12.88 4.35
N LYS A 80 -29.62 12.56 5.41
CA LYS A 80 -29.10 12.52 6.78
C LYS A 80 -29.15 11.11 7.39
N THR A 81 -29.55 10.09 6.62
CA THR A 81 -29.72 8.72 7.12
C THR A 81 -28.64 7.78 6.60
N LEU A 82 -28.09 6.98 7.52
CA LEU A 82 -27.06 5.98 7.24
C LEU A 82 -27.54 4.94 6.22
N ALA A 83 -28.79 4.50 6.31
CA ALA A 83 -29.38 3.51 5.40
C ALA A 83 -29.30 3.90 3.92
N VAL A 84 -29.41 5.20 3.60
CA VAL A 84 -29.29 5.70 2.22
C VAL A 84 -27.82 5.74 1.78
N ALA A 85 -26.88 6.06 2.67
CA ALA A 85 -25.44 6.00 2.37
C ALA A 85 -24.98 4.55 2.11
N LEU A 86 -25.39 3.61 2.97
CA LEU A 86 -25.19 2.17 2.79
C LEU A 86 -25.77 1.70 1.45
N GLN A 87 -27.03 2.06 1.15
CA GLN A 87 -27.68 1.65 -0.09
C GLN A 87 -27.00 2.23 -1.32
N ILE A 88 -26.55 3.49 -1.31
CA ILE A 88 -25.85 4.09 -2.47
C ILE A 88 -24.54 3.35 -2.74
N LEU A 89 -23.73 3.08 -1.71
CA LEU A 89 -22.48 2.32 -1.87
C LEU A 89 -22.76 0.91 -2.39
N GLN A 90 -23.73 0.18 -1.83
CA GLN A 90 -24.13 -1.15 -2.28
C GLN A 90 -24.63 -1.14 -3.74
N THR A 91 -25.58 -0.26 -4.05
CA THR A 91 -26.23 -0.12 -5.36
C THR A 91 -25.21 0.20 -6.45
N VAL A 92 -24.34 1.19 -6.21
CA VAL A 92 -23.30 1.59 -7.18
C VAL A 92 -22.24 0.49 -7.33
N SER A 93 -21.86 -0.20 -6.25
CA SER A 93 -20.95 -1.36 -6.33
C SER A 93 -21.47 -2.45 -7.24
N ILE A 94 -22.73 -2.88 -7.02
CA ILE A 94 -23.37 -3.95 -7.79
C ILE A 94 -23.52 -3.53 -9.27
N MET A 95 -23.91 -2.27 -9.52
CA MET A 95 -24.01 -1.72 -10.87
C MET A 95 -22.65 -1.77 -11.58
N ILE A 96 -21.60 -1.15 -11.02
CA ILE A 96 -20.26 -1.10 -11.62
C ILE A 96 -19.71 -2.51 -11.88
N GLN A 97 -19.88 -3.45 -10.95
CA GLN A 97 -19.46 -4.85 -11.13
C GLN A 97 -20.14 -5.53 -12.31
N ASN A 98 -21.43 -5.29 -12.54
CA ASN A 98 -22.24 -6.00 -13.54
C ASN A 98 -22.32 -5.31 -14.91
N LEU A 99 -21.94 -4.03 -15.02
CA LEU A 99 -21.81 -3.36 -16.32
C LEU A 99 -20.72 -4.02 -17.19
N ARG A 100 -21.04 -4.21 -18.47
CA ARG A 100 -20.21 -4.86 -19.49
C ARG A 100 -19.88 -3.96 -20.66
N SER A 101 -20.71 -2.96 -20.96
CA SER A 101 -20.41 -2.03 -22.06
C SER A 101 -19.24 -1.12 -21.71
N GLU A 102 -18.23 -1.08 -22.57
CA GLU A 102 -17.09 -0.16 -22.44
C GLU A 102 -17.59 1.30 -22.43
N ARG A 103 -18.58 1.63 -23.27
CA ARG A 103 -19.25 2.94 -23.28
C ARG A 103 -19.88 3.30 -21.93
N ALA A 104 -20.43 2.31 -21.21
CA ALA A 104 -21.06 2.54 -19.91
C ALA A 104 -20.03 2.82 -18.81
N LEU A 105 -18.96 2.03 -18.77
CA LEU A 105 -17.84 2.21 -17.84
C LEU A 105 -17.13 3.55 -18.10
N TYR A 106 -16.86 3.89 -19.37
CA TYR A 106 -16.27 5.17 -19.74
C TYR A 106 -17.13 6.35 -19.30
N HIS A 107 -18.45 6.33 -19.57
CA HIS A 107 -19.32 7.41 -19.12
C HIS A 107 -19.27 7.55 -17.59
N ILE A 108 -19.50 6.47 -16.84
CA ILE A 108 -19.57 6.51 -15.37
C ILE A 108 -18.24 6.98 -14.74
N PHE A 109 -17.09 6.54 -15.25
CA PHE A 109 -15.79 6.97 -14.75
C PHE A 109 -15.36 8.37 -15.24
N SER A 110 -15.76 8.79 -16.44
CA SER A 110 -15.52 10.18 -16.91
C SER A 110 -16.40 11.20 -16.18
N THR A 111 -17.53 10.80 -15.60
CA THR A 111 -18.29 11.65 -14.69
C THR A 111 -17.63 11.66 -13.31
N GLU A 112 -17.32 12.86 -12.81
CA GLU A 112 -16.76 13.13 -11.47
C GLU A 112 -17.62 12.62 -10.30
N HIS A 113 -18.81 12.07 -10.56
CA HIS A 113 -19.67 11.44 -9.56
C HIS A 113 -19.04 10.22 -8.90
N VAL A 114 -18.22 9.43 -9.61
CA VAL A 114 -17.49 8.31 -8.98
C VAL A 114 -16.38 8.83 -8.06
N ASN A 115 -15.60 9.81 -8.52
CA ASN A 115 -14.60 10.48 -7.68
C ASN A 115 -15.23 11.14 -6.45
N TYR A 116 -16.39 11.79 -6.62
CA TYR A 116 -17.16 12.39 -5.51
C TYR A 116 -17.63 11.35 -4.48
N LEU A 117 -18.06 10.16 -4.92
CA LEU A 117 -18.41 9.09 -4.00
C LEU A 117 -17.18 8.47 -3.32
N ILE A 118 -16.03 8.39 -4.00
CA ILE A 118 -14.77 7.94 -3.38
C ILE A 118 -14.34 8.93 -2.29
N THR A 119 -14.34 10.24 -2.57
CA THR A 119 -13.90 11.28 -1.62
C THR A 119 -15.01 11.81 -0.70
N TYR A 120 -16.15 11.13 -0.63
CA TYR A 120 -17.24 11.55 0.26
C TYR A 120 -16.85 11.27 1.72
N PRO A 121 -17.01 12.24 2.65
CA PRO A 121 -16.63 12.07 4.05
C PRO A 121 -17.63 11.18 4.80
N PHE A 122 -17.52 9.86 4.59
CA PHE A 122 -18.26 8.83 5.32
C PHE A 122 -17.74 8.68 6.76
N ASP A 123 -18.64 8.31 7.67
CA ASP A 123 -18.32 8.09 9.09
C ASP A 123 -17.93 6.64 9.34
N PHE A 124 -16.66 6.30 9.09
CA PHE A 124 -16.12 4.94 9.26
C PHE A 124 -16.02 4.46 10.72
N ARG A 125 -16.56 5.21 11.69
CA ARG A 125 -16.90 4.66 13.03
C ARG A 125 -18.04 3.63 12.95
N ASN A 126 -18.74 3.54 11.81
CA ASN A 126 -19.65 2.46 11.49
C ASN A 126 -18.96 1.43 10.57
N GLU A 127 -18.66 0.26 11.13
CA GLU A 127 -17.97 -0.86 10.44
C GLU A 127 -18.73 -1.35 9.20
N GLU A 128 -20.06 -1.35 9.24
CA GLU A 128 -20.90 -1.74 8.09
C GLU A 128 -20.69 -0.78 6.90
N LEU A 129 -20.69 0.53 7.16
CA LEU A 129 -20.42 1.56 6.15
C LEU A 129 -19.02 1.45 5.57
N LEU A 130 -18.02 1.16 6.40
CA LEU A 130 -16.64 0.90 5.98
C LEU A 130 -16.57 -0.34 5.06
N SER A 131 -17.26 -1.43 5.42
CA SER A 131 -17.34 -2.66 4.62
C SER A 131 -17.98 -2.44 3.25
N TYR A 132 -19.09 -1.68 3.16
CA TYR A 132 -19.67 -1.29 1.88
C TYR A 132 -18.78 -0.33 1.08
N TYR A 133 -18.09 0.60 1.74
CA TYR A 133 -17.18 1.54 1.08
C TYR A 133 -15.97 0.84 0.46
N ILE A 134 -15.35 -0.09 1.17
CA ILE A 134 -14.24 -0.88 0.64
C ILE A 134 -14.71 -1.82 -0.47
N SER A 135 -15.93 -2.36 -0.36
CA SER A 135 -16.57 -3.14 -1.43
C SER A 135 -16.82 -2.28 -2.69
N PHE A 136 -17.10 -0.99 -2.53
CA PHE A 136 -17.22 0.00 -3.61
C PHE A 136 -15.86 0.32 -4.24
N LEU A 137 -14.80 0.60 -3.46
CA LEU A 137 -13.45 0.75 -4.01
C LEU A 137 -13.01 -0.51 -4.77
N ARG A 138 -13.33 -1.70 -4.24
CA ARG A 138 -13.07 -2.98 -4.91
C ARG A 138 -13.84 -3.12 -6.23
N ALA A 139 -15.13 -2.73 -6.25
CA ALA A 139 -15.97 -2.73 -7.45
C ALA A 139 -15.38 -1.87 -8.59
N ILE A 140 -14.91 -0.66 -8.26
CA ILE A 140 -14.26 0.25 -9.22
C ILE A 140 -12.91 -0.35 -9.68
N SER A 141 -12.07 -0.79 -8.74
CA SER A 141 -10.73 -1.31 -9.05
C SER A 141 -10.76 -2.51 -10.00
N GLY A 142 -11.77 -3.38 -9.89
CA GLY A 142 -11.99 -4.52 -10.78
C GLY A 142 -12.46 -4.18 -12.20
N LYS A 143 -12.55 -2.89 -12.54
CA LYS A 143 -12.88 -2.37 -13.89
C LYS A 143 -11.76 -1.46 -14.44
N LEU A 144 -10.60 -1.43 -13.79
CA LEU A 144 -9.44 -0.69 -14.28
C LEU A 144 -8.77 -1.41 -15.45
N THR A 145 -8.51 -0.64 -16.50
CA THR A 145 -7.72 -0.98 -17.68
C THR A 145 -6.85 0.24 -18.03
N LYS A 146 -5.93 0.10 -18.99
CA LYS A 146 -5.15 1.24 -19.49
C LYS A 146 -6.01 2.36 -20.10
N SER A 147 -7.25 2.06 -20.50
CA SER A 147 -8.18 3.04 -21.07
C SER A 147 -9.17 3.61 -20.05
N THR A 148 -9.51 2.88 -18.99
CA THR A 148 -10.43 3.37 -17.94
C THR A 148 -9.72 4.06 -16.77
N VAL A 149 -8.48 3.68 -16.43
CA VAL A 149 -7.77 4.32 -15.30
C VAL A 149 -7.54 5.84 -15.46
N PRO A 150 -7.26 6.40 -16.66
CA PRO A 150 -7.06 7.84 -16.80
C PRO A 150 -8.33 8.67 -16.51
N LEU A 151 -9.52 8.06 -16.59
CA LEU A 151 -10.79 8.73 -16.32
C LEU A 151 -11.00 8.98 -14.81
N LEU A 152 -10.37 8.17 -13.95
CA LEU A 152 -10.42 8.27 -12.49
C LEU A 152 -9.21 9.03 -11.91
N MET A 153 -8.40 9.67 -12.77
CA MET A 153 -7.22 10.42 -12.40
C MET A 153 -7.33 11.87 -12.90
N LYS A 154 -6.60 12.77 -12.23
CA LYS A 154 -6.34 14.12 -12.73
C LYS A 154 -4.85 14.23 -13.03
N THR A 155 -4.54 14.67 -14.25
CA THR A 155 -3.18 14.78 -14.75
C THR A 155 -2.87 16.22 -15.15
N GLU A 156 -1.66 16.66 -14.83
CA GLU A 156 -1.11 17.95 -15.24
C GLU A 156 0.30 17.69 -15.82
N ASN A 157 0.58 18.21 -17.01
CA ASN A 157 1.87 18.03 -17.69
C ASN A 157 2.34 16.55 -17.81
N ASN A 158 1.38 15.64 -18.04
CA ASN A 158 1.54 14.17 -18.07
C ASN A 158 1.87 13.47 -16.73
N GLU A 159 1.89 14.19 -15.60
CA GLU A 159 2.01 13.59 -14.26
C GLU A 159 0.65 13.55 -13.54
N VAL A 160 0.44 12.54 -12.69
CA VAL A 160 -0.81 12.36 -11.94
C VAL A 160 -0.77 13.23 -10.68
N VAL A 161 -1.66 14.23 -10.60
CA VAL A 161 -1.81 15.11 -9.43
C VAL A 161 -2.89 14.62 -8.45
N SER A 162 -3.82 13.79 -8.91
CA SER A 162 -4.84 13.18 -8.04
C SER A 162 -5.31 11.83 -8.59
N PHE A 163 -5.38 10.82 -7.72
CA PHE A 163 -5.98 9.52 -8.02
C PHE A 163 -6.74 9.00 -6.79
N PRO A 164 -7.98 9.47 -6.54
CA PRO A 164 -8.69 9.24 -5.28
C PRO A 164 -8.84 7.76 -4.90
N LEU A 165 -9.11 6.89 -5.89
CA LEU A 165 -9.26 5.44 -5.68
C LEU A 165 -8.03 4.80 -5.02
N TYR A 166 -6.83 5.24 -5.37
CA TYR A 166 -5.59 4.74 -4.76
C TYR A 166 -5.38 5.35 -3.38
N ILE A 167 -5.56 6.67 -3.25
CA ILE A 167 -5.34 7.44 -2.02
C ILE A 167 -6.22 6.96 -0.86
N GLU A 168 -7.53 6.80 -1.08
CA GLU A 168 -8.45 6.35 -0.03
C GLU A 168 -8.24 4.88 0.32
N ALA A 169 -7.84 4.05 -0.64
CA ALA A 169 -7.52 2.65 -0.38
C ALA A 169 -6.26 2.52 0.51
N ILE A 170 -5.16 3.22 0.20
CA ILE A 170 -3.92 3.07 0.98
C ILE A 170 -4.02 3.62 2.42
N GLN A 171 -4.90 4.57 2.68
CA GLN A 171 -5.20 5.04 4.05
C GLN A 171 -5.74 3.91 4.93
N LEU A 172 -6.55 3.00 4.37
CA LEU A 172 -7.18 1.87 5.09
C LEU A 172 -6.28 0.63 5.19
N ALA A 173 -5.08 0.63 4.61
CA ALA A 173 -4.21 -0.55 4.51
C ALA A 173 -3.72 -1.13 5.84
N PHE A 174 -3.79 -0.36 6.93
CA PHE A 174 -3.30 -0.74 8.26
C PHE A 174 -4.42 -0.97 9.29
N HIS A 175 -5.67 -1.04 8.84
CA HIS A 175 -6.85 -1.32 9.68
C HIS A 175 -6.68 -2.61 10.50
N GLU A 176 -7.36 -2.71 11.64
CA GLU A 176 -7.24 -3.84 12.57
C GLU A 176 -7.92 -5.12 12.06
N GLU A 177 -9.04 -4.99 11.35
CA GLU A 177 -9.67 -6.10 10.63
C GLU A 177 -8.81 -6.64 9.49
N SER A 178 -8.69 -7.96 9.40
CA SER A 178 -8.02 -8.63 8.27
C SER A 178 -8.76 -8.43 6.94
N MET A 179 -10.09 -8.47 6.94
CA MET A 179 -10.92 -8.35 5.73
C MET A 179 -10.74 -7.00 5.04
N VAL A 180 -10.65 -5.91 5.81
CA VAL A 180 -10.32 -4.57 5.30
C VAL A 180 -8.95 -4.57 4.61
N ARG A 181 -7.91 -5.10 5.29
CA ARG A 181 -6.55 -5.18 4.71
C ARG A 181 -6.51 -6.03 3.44
N ILE A 182 -7.21 -7.18 3.41
CA ILE A 182 -7.29 -8.07 2.24
C ILE A 182 -7.95 -7.35 1.05
N ALA A 183 -9.04 -6.62 1.26
CA ALA A 183 -9.72 -5.90 0.19
C ALA A 183 -8.93 -4.67 -0.29
N VAL A 184 -8.21 -3.95 0.59
CA VAL A 184 -7.25 -2.90 0.20
C VAL A 184 -6.08 -3.49 -0.62
N ARG A 185 -5.53 -4.64 -0.22
CA ARG A 185 -4.53 -5.36 -1.01
C ARG A 185 -5.05 -5.71 -2.40
N ALA A 186 -6.31 -6.14 -2.53
CA ALA A 186 -6.93 -6.38 -3.83
C ALA A 186 -7.10 -5.09 -4.67
N VAL A 187 -7.51 -3.96 -4.07
CA VAL A 187 -7.61 -2.66 -4.77
C VAL A 187 -6.24 -2.18 -5.26
N THR A 188 -5.21 -2.24 -4.40
CA THR A 188 -3.84 -1.83 -4.79
C THR A 188 -3.25 -2.74 -5.85
N LEU A 189 -3.39 -4.07 -5.74
CA LEU A 189 -2.97 -4.99 -6.80
C LEU A 189 -3.71 -4.73 -8.13
N ASN A 190 -5.01 -4.46 -8.11
CA ASN A 190 -5.77 -4.12 -9.32
C ASN A 190 -5.22 -2.84 -9.99
N VAL A 191 -4.88 -1.81 -9.20
CA VAL A 191 -4.22 -0.59 -9.71
C VAL A 191 -2.84 -0.91 -10.31
N TYR A 192 -2.04 -1.73 -9.63
CA TYR A 192 -0.69 -2.07 -10.07
C TYR A 192 -0.65 -2.89 -11.37
N HIS A 193 -1.59 -3.82 -11.54
CA HIS A 193 -1.68 -4.66 -12.75
C HIS A 193 -2.21 -3.93 -14.00
N VAL A 194 -2.63 -2.66 -13.91
CA VAL A 194 -3.05 -1.89 -15.09
C VAL A 194 -1.90 -1.70 -16.08
N GLY A 195 -0.68 -1.50 -15.57
CA GLY A 195 0.51 -1.25 -16.40
C GLY A 195 0.42 0.04 -17.23
N ASP A 196 -0.31 1.04 -16.76
CA ASP A 196 -0.28 2.41 -17.31
C ASP A 196 0.98 3.14 -16.84
N GLU A 197 1.62 3.91 -17.72
CA GLU A 197 2.90 4.55 -17.40
C GLU A 197 2.78 5.67 -16.37
N CYS A 198 1.65 6.39 -16.36
CA CYS A 198 1.41 7.49 -15.43
C CYS A 198 1.06 6.96 -14.03
N VAL A 199 0.25 5.89 -13.96
CA VAL A 199 0.04 5.12 -12.71
C VAL A 199 1.36 4.57 -12.18
N ASN A 200 2.17 3.94 -13.04
CA ASN A 200 3.45 3.34 -12.66
C ASN A 200 4.41 4.37 -12.04
N ARG A 201 4.52 5.58 -12.63
CA ARG A 201 5.31 6.68 -12.04
C ARG A 201 4.69 7.20 -10.74
N TYR A 202 3.36 7.38 -10.71
CA TYR A 202 2.66 7.93 -9.57
C TYR A 202 2.84 7.11 -8.29
N VAL A 203 2.65 5.78 -8.35
CA VAL A 203 2.68 4.93 -7.15
C VAL A 203 4.08 4.78 -6.52
N ILE A 204 5.15 5.05 -7.29
CA ILE A 204 6.54 5.10 -6.80
C ILE A 204 7.05 6.53 -6.55
N SER A 205 6.24 7.56 -6.82
CA SER A 205 6.59 8.97 -6.56
C SER A 205 6.49 9.31 -5.06
N THR A 206 7.15 10.38 -4.62
CA THR A 206 6.93 10.95 -3.28
C THR A 206 5.66 11.81 -3.29
N PRO A 207 4.73 11.69 -2.31
CA PRO A 207 4.79 10.86 -1.10
C PRO A 207 4.21 9.43 -1.23
N MET A 208 3.71 9.01 -2.38
CA MET A 208 3.06 7.69 -2.56
C MET A 208 3.96 6.51 -2.18
N ALA A 209 5.27 6.63 -2.42
CA ALA A 209 6.27 5.63 -2.05
C ALA A 209 6.35 5.36 -0.53
N ASP A 210 5.89 6.28 0.32
CA ASP A 210 5.84 6.07 1.78
C ASP A 210 4.78 5.04 2.20
N TYR A 211 3.84 4.70 1.32
CA TYR A 211 3.01 3.51 1.47
C TYR A 211 3.87 2.25 1.69
N PHE A 212 4.93 2.08 0.89
CA PHE A 212 5.85 0.94 1.01
C PHE A 212 6.74 1.05 2.25
N SER A 213 7.18 2.26 2.63
CA SER A 213 7.86 2.51 3.93
C SER A 213 6.99 2.02 5.12
N ASN A 214 5.70 2.36 5.09
CA ASN A 214 4.73 2.02 6.13
C ASN A 214 4.38 0.52 6.13
N LEU A 215 4.25 -0.09 4.94
CA LEU A 215 4.06 -1.54 4.79
C LEU A 215 5.19 -2.35 5.42
N ILE A 216 6.46 -2.01 5.16
CA ILE A 216 7.59 -2.72 5.77
C ILE A 216 7.64 -2.47 7.29
N THR A 217 7.26 -1.26 7.73
CA THR A 217 7.19 -0.93 9.17
C THR A 217 6.09 -1.72 9.89
N TYR A 218 4.92 -1.93 9.26
CA TYR A 218 3.85 -2.77 9.78
C TYR A 218 4.26 -4.26 9.80
N PHE A 219 4.89 -4.74 8.73
CA PHE A 219 5.42 -6.09 8.65
C PHE A 219 6.49 -6.35 9.73
N ARG A 220 7.39 -5.39 10.00
CA ARG A 220 8.35 -5.44 11.12
C ARG A 220 7.66 -5.65 12.48
N ARG A 221 6.51 -5.00 12.73
CA ARG A 221 5.76 -5.21 13.99
C ARG A 221 5.25 -6.65 14.08
N ARG A 222 4.70 -7.22 13.00
CA ARG A 222 4.28 -8.63 12.94
C ARG A 222 5.45 -9.60 13.17
N CYS A 223 6.64 -9.29 12.64
CA CYS A 223 7.86 -10.07 12.90
C CYS A 223 8.25 -10.11 14.39
N ILE A 224 8.05 -9.01 15.13
CA ILE A 224 8.28 -8.94 16.58
C ILE A 224 7.22 -9.75 17.31
N THR A 225 5.93 -9.57 16.97
CA THR A 225 4.82 -10.32 17.59
C THR A 225 4.89 -11.85 17.37
N LEU A 226 5.48 -12.30 16.27
CA LEU A 226 5.82 -13.72 16.09
C LEU A 226 6.84 -14.20 17.13
N ASP A 227 7.92 -13.44 17.36
CA ASP A 227 8.95 -13.79 18.34
C ASP A 227 8.45 -13.70 19.79
N GLU A 228 7.55 -12.75 20.08
CA GLU A 228 6.87 -12.64 21.37
C GLU A 228 6.06 -13.91 21.68
N ARG A 229 5.24 -14.38 20.72
CA ARG A 229 4.46 -15.62 20.85
C ARG A 229 5.33 -16.88 20.97
N VAL A 230 6.41 -16.96 20.20
CA VAL A 230 7.39 -18.06 20.30
C VAL A 230 8.08 -18.03 21.67
N SER A 231 8.53 -16.86 22.12
CA SER A 231 9.17 -16.67 23.43
C SER A 231 8.24 -16.91 24.62
N GLU A 232 6.94 -16.67 24.47
CA GLU A 232 5.93 -16.97 25.48
C GLU A 232 5.65 -18.47 25.57
N SER A 233 5.43 -19.15 24.43
CA SER A 233 5.16 -20.60 24.43
C SER A 233 6.31 -21.46 24.98
N VAL A 234 7.56 -21.01 24.80
CA VAL A 234 8.75 -21.66 25.40
C VAL A 234 8.81 -21.50 26.92
N LYS A 235 8.22 -20.42 27.48
CA LYS A 235 8.16 -20.19 28.94
C LYS A 235 6.95 -20.85 29.57
N ASN A 236 5.78 -20.70 28.94
CA ASN A 236 4.47 -21.11 29.43
C ASN A 236 3.74 -21.90 28.32
N PRO A 237 4.08 -23.18 28.07
CA PRO A 237 3.49 -23.95 26.99
C PRO A 237 1.99 -24.23 27.25
N THR A 238 1.12 -23.57 26.49
CA THR A 238 -0.34 -23.79 26.51
C THR A 238 -0.80 -24.59 25.28
N PRO A 239 -1.94 -25.30 25.34
CA PRO A 239 -2.49 -25.99 24.16
C PRO A 239 -2.73 -25.07 22.95
N GLU A 240 -3.04 -23.81 23.21
CA GLU A 240 -3.33 -22.76 22.22
C GLU A 240 -2.07 -22.02 21.72
N SER A 241 -0.90 -22.28 22.31
CA SER A 241 0.36 -21.67 21.88
C SER A 241 0.66 -21.98 20.41
N ASN A 242 0.46 -23.23 19.99
CA ASN A 242 0.76 -23.67 18.63
C ASN A 242 -0.18 -23.02 17.58
N SER A 243 -1.47 -22.89 17.87
CA SER A 243 -2.42 -22.21 16.96
C SER A 243 -2.17 -20.70 16.90
N SER A 244 -1.80 -20.08 18.02
CA SER A 244 -1.42 -18.65 18.06
C SER A 244 -0.14 -18.37 17.26
N ILE A 245 0.84 -19.27 17.27
CA ILE A 245 2.06 -19.17 16.46
C ILE A 245 1.77 -19.43 14.98
N LEU A 246 0.99 -20.45 14.64
CA LEU A 246 0.59 -20.72 13.25
C LEU A 246 -0.16 -19.52 12.64
N ALA A 247 -1.11 -18.93 13.35
CA ALA A 247 -1.80 -17.72 12.88
C ALA A 247 -0.86 -16.51 12.67
N ALA A 248 0.22 -16.39 13.45
CA ALA A 248 1.25 -15.37 13.22
C ALA A 248 2.15 -15.70 12.01
N VAL A 249 2.41 -16.98 11.76
CA VAL A 249 3.11 -17.47 10.55
C VAL A 249 2.27 -17.17 9.30
N ASP A 250 0.97 -17.44 9.34
CA ASP A 250 0.05 -17.17 8.23
C ASP A 250 0.01 -15.66 7.90
N GLU A 251 -0.10 -14.78 8.91
CA GLU A 251 -0.03 -13.32 8.71
C GLU A 251 1.30 -12.84 8.10
N ILE A 252 2.41 -13.53 8.39
CA ILE A 252 3.73 -13.25 7.84
C ILE A 252 3.81 -13.71 6.38
N GLU A 253 3.37 -14.93 6.07
CA GLU A 253 3.36 -15.44 4.69
C GLU A 253 2.40 -14.65 3.79
N ASP A 254 1.16 -14.36 4.23
CA ASP A 254 0.20 -13.50 3.51
C ASP A 254 0.79 -12.13 3.16
N SER A 255 1.60 -11.57 4.05
CA SER A 255 2.26 -10.28 3.82
C SER A 255 3.42 -10.38 2.83
N LEU A 256 4.18 -11.48 2.87
CA LEU A 256 5.24 -11.76 1.89
C LEU A 256 4.67 -12.11 0.50
N TYR A 257 3.55 -12.83 0.41
CA TYR A 257 2.86 -13.07 -0.86
C TYR A 257 2.32 -11.76 -1.45
N TYR A 258 1.67 -10.90 -0.65
CA TYR A 258 1.26 -9.57 -1.14
C TYR A 258 2.44 -8.74 -1.69
N PHE A 259 3.61 -8.77 -1.03
CA PHE A 259 4.81 -8.13 -1.59
C PHE A 259 5.29 -8.81 -2.88
N SER A 260 5.30 -10.14 -2.96
CA SER A 260 5.62 -10.89 -4.19
C SER A 260 4.70 -10.52 -5.35
N ASP A 261 3.39 -10.42 -5.11
CA ASP A 261 2.38 -10.07 -6.11
C ASP A 261 2.50 -8.61 -6.55
N ALA A 262 2.72 -7.69 -5.61
CA ALA A 262 2.97 -6.28 -5.92
C ALA A 262 4.24 -6.09 -6.76
N ILE A 263 5.31 -6.85 -6.48
CA ILE A 263 6.54 -6.85 -7.30
C ILE A 263 6.29 -7.48 -8.69
N SER A 264 5.45 -8.50 -8.76
CA SER A 264 5.14 -9.22 -10.00
C SER A 264 4.16 -8.49 -10.92
N SER A 265 3.50 -7.43 -10.44
CA SER A 265 2.50 -6.63 -11.15
C SER A 265 2.99 -5.95 -12.44
N GLY A 266 4.31 -5.76 -12.58
CA GLY A 266 4.93 -5.15 -13.75
C GLY A 266 5.29 -3.66 -13.61
N ILE A 267 5.12 -3.05 -12.44
CA ILE A 267 5.59 -1.68 -12.17
C ILE A 267 7.14 -1.64 -12.19
N PRO A 268 7.77 -0.79 -13.03
CA PRO A 268 9.22 -0.60 -13.04
C PRO A 268 9.76 -0.14 -11.68
N ASP A 269 10.96 -0.60 -11.33
CA ASP A 269 11.68 -0.30 -10.07
C ASP A 269 10.96 -0.59 -8.73
N LEU A 270 9.67 -0.95 -8.70
CA LEU A 270 8.96 -1.25 -7.45
C LEU A 270 9.62 -2.39 -6.65
N GLY A 271 10.12 -3.43 -7.32
CA GLY A 271 10.90 -4.50 -6.68
C GLY A 271 12.23 -4.04 -6.07
N LYS A 272 12.82 -2.96 -6.60
CA LYS A 272 14.00 -2.30 -6.01
C LYS A 272 13.59 -1.46 -4.80
N VAL A 273 12.53 -0.66 -4.91
CA VAL A 273 11.99 0.14 -3.78
C VAL A 273 11.64 -0.75 -2.60
N ILE A 274 10.90 -1.84 -2.81
CA ILE A 274 10.53 -2.78 -1.73
C ILE A 274 11.78 -3.45 -1.15
N ALA A 275 12.76 -3.86 -1.97
CA ALA A 275 14.00 -4.46 -1.48
C ALA A 275 14.84 -3.47 -0.64
N GLU A 276 14.96 -2.21 -1.06
CA GLU A 276 15.67 -1.16 -0.33
C GLU A 276 15.00 -0.84 1.01
N LYS A 277 13.67 -0.72 1.04
CA LYS A 277 12.91 -0.50 2.28
C LYS A 277 12.98 -1.74 3.20
N MET A 278 12.91 -2.96 2.68
CA MET A 278 13.14 -4.20 3.43
C MET A 278 14.53 -4.23 4.08
N LEU A 279 15.58 -3.84 3.35
CA LEU A 279 16.93 -3.74 3.89
C LEU A 279 17.04 -2.69 5.01
N GLN A 280 16.54 -1.48 4.75
CA GLN A 280 16.66 -0.32 5.64
C GLN A 280 15.82 -0.40 6.91
N LEU A 281 14.60 -0.99 6.85
CA LEU A 281 13.63 -0.92 7.95
C LEU A 281 13.48 -2.24 8.73
N LEU A 282 13.73 -3.39 8.08
CA LEU A 282 13.56 -4.72 8.66
C LEU A 282 14.89 -5.47 8.82
N ILE A 283 15.62 -5.73 7.74
CA ILE A 283 16.74 -6.67 7.76
C ILE A 283 17.88 -6.13 8.61
N PHE A 284 18.45 -4.97 8.28
CA PHE A 284 19.59 -4.44 9.02
C PHE A 284 19.26 -3.98 10.46
N PRO A 285 18.06 -3.44 10.79
CA PRO A 285 17.78 -2.98 12.15
C PRO A 285 16.95 -3.93 13.04
N LEU A 286 16.47 -5.07 12.54
CA LEU A 286 15.75 -6.08 13.36
C LEU A 286 16.35 -7.48 13.25
N LEU A 287 16.39 -8.03 12.03
CA LEU A 287 16.77 -9.43 11.84
C LEU A 287 18.28 -9.62 12.08
N PHE A 288 19.09 -8.84 11.36
CA PHE A 288 20.53 -9.02 11.30
C PHE A 288 21.30 -8.80 12.61
N PRO A 289 20.94 -7.87 13.52
CA PRO A 289 21.58 -7.75 14.83
C PRO A 289 21.37 -8.99 15.70
N SER A 290 20.21 -9.63 15.58
CA SER A 290 19.79 -10.80 16.36
C SER A 290 20.56 -12.09 16.02
N LEU A 291 21.44 -12.05 15.01
CA LEU A 291 22.35 -13.13 14.64
C LEU A 291 23.81 -12.86 15.03
N ARG A 292 24.10 -11.74 15.70
CA ARG A 292 25.45 -11.44 16.21
C ARG A 292 25.66 -12.07 17.58
N THR A 293 26.87 -12.54 17.83
CA THR A 293 27.28 -13.22 19.07
C THR A 293 27.58 -12.28 20.25
N ASP A 294 27.36 -10.98 20.10
CA ASP A 294 27.61 -9.97 21.14
C ASP A 294 26.34 -9.71 21.98
N PRO A 295 26.30 -10.16 23.25
CA PRO A 295 25.11 -10.06 24.11
C PRO A 295 24.87 -8.64 24.64
N THR A 296 25.70 -7.64 24.31
CA THR A 296 25.51 -6.25 24.77
C THR A 296 24.46 -5.49 23.95
N ASN A 297 24.07 -5.99 22.77
CA ASN A 297 22.99 -5.42 21.99
C ASN A 297 21.63 -5.97 22.44
N GLY A 298 20.68 -5.08 22.75
CA GLY A 298 19.28 -5.43 23.03
C GLY A 298 18.54 -5.87 21.76
N ALA A 299 18.81 -7.10 21.31
CA ALA A 299 18.13 -7.72 20.17
C ALA A 299 16.61 -7.79 20.43
N GLN A 300 15.83 -7.29 19.48
CA GLN A 300 14.36 -7.18 19.59
C GLN A 300 13.62 -8.48 19.22
N ILE A 301 14.33 -9.47 18.65
CA ILE A 301 13.82 -10.83 18.41
C ILE A 301 14.92 -11.88 18.65
N SER A 302 14.54 -13.14 18.83
CA SER A 302 15.49 -14.26 18.90
C SER A 302 16.18 -14.57 17.57
N ALA A 303 17.36 -15.18 17.65
CA ALA A 303 18.09 -15.68 16.50
C ALA A 303 17.27 -16.72 15.68
N THR A 304 16.50 -17.57 16.36
CA THR A 304 15.66 -18.61 15.73
C THR A 304 14.58 -17.99 14.84
N THR A 305 13.82 -17.02 15.37
CA THR A 305 12.80 -16.33 14.59
C THR A 305 13.42 -15.48 13.48
N SER A 306 14.59 -14.87 13.73
CA SER A 306 15.31 -14.15 12.68
C SER A 306 15.72 -15.06 11.51
N LEU A 307 16.26 -16.26 11.78
CA LEU A 307 16.62 -17.23 10.72
C LEU A 307 15.38 -17.71 9.95
N TYR A 308 14.29 -18.01 10.66
CA TYR A 308 13.00 -18.36 10.05
C TYR A 308 12.49 -17.25 9.11
N LEU A 309 12.50 -15.99 9.56
CA LEU A 309 12.07 -14.84 8.77
C LEU A 309 12.97 -14.61 7.54
N PHE A 310 14.30 -14.75 7.66
CA PHE A 310 15.21 -14.72 6.51
C PHE A 310 14.87 -15.80 5.48
N CYS A 311 14.62 -17.04 5.91
CA CYS A 311 14.21 -18.13 5.03
C CYS A 311 12.90 -17.83 4.29
N CYS A 312 11.90 -17.26 4.97
CA CYS A 312 10.62 -16.91 4.35
C CYS A 312 10.74 -15.74 3.36
N ILE A 313 11.48 -14.69 3.71
CA ILE A 313 11.75 -13.54 2.83
C ILE A 313 12.43 -14.00 1.53
N VAL A 314 13.47 -14.83 1.62
CA VAL A 314 14.21 -15.33 0.44
C VAL A 314 13.38 -16.32 -0.38
N ARG A 315 12.63 -17.23 0.28
CA ARG A 315 11.75 -18.22 -0.38
C ARG A 315 10.64 -17.57 -1.19
N ILE A 316 9.96 -16.58 -0.62
CA ILE A 316 8.73 -16.03 -1.20
C ILE A 316 9.05 -14.92 -2.21
N LEU A 317 9.81 -13.89 -1.80
CA LEU A 317 10.01 -12.69 -2.63
C LEU A 317 10.93 -12.92 -3.85
N LYS A 318 11.86 -13.88 -3.76
CA LYS A 318 12.77 -14.30 -4.86
C LYS A 318 13.62 -13.19 -5.51
N ILE A 319 13.67 -11.99 -4.91
CA ILE A 319 14.45 -10.85 -5.43
C ILE A 319 15.94 -11.17 -5.33
N LYS A 320 16.60 -11.41 -6.48
CA LYS A 320 18.02 -11.79 -6.57
C LYS A 320 18.94 -10.85 -5.78
N ASN A 321 18.75 -9.54 -5.91
CA ASN A 321 19.60 -8.55 -5.23
C ASN A 321 19.42 -8.60 -3.71
N LEU A 322 18.18 -8.74 -3.23
CA LEU A 322 17.88 -8.86 -1.79
C LEU A 322 18.51 -10.13 -1.20
N ALA A 323 18.33 -11.27 -1.88
CA ALA A 323 18.92 -12.55 -1.48
C ALA A 323 20.46 -12.50 -1.46
N ASN A 324 21.07 -11.89 -2.47
CA ASN A 324 22.52 -11.66 -2.52
C ASN A 324 23.00 -10.76 -1.37
N THR A 325 22.32 -9.65 -1.08
CA THR A 325 22.69 -8.76 0.04
C THR A 325 22.56 -9.47 1.39
N ILE A 326 21.50 -10.26 1.60
CA ILE A 326 21.33 -11.09 2.80
C ILE A 326 22.48 -12.12 2.92
N ALA A 327 22.77 -12.85 1.85
CA ALA A 327 23.83 -13.87 1.83
C ALA A 327 25.23 -13.28 2.08
N VAL A 328 25.57 -12.17 1.43
CA VAL A 328 26.84 -11.45 1.65
C VAL A 328 26.92 -10.95 3.09
N ALA A 329 25.85 -10.38 3.63
CA ALA A 329 25.83 -9.91 5.01
C ALA A 329 26.08 -11.06 6.00
N LEU A 330 25.37 -12.18 5.86
CA LEU A 330 25.53 -13.36 6.72
C LEU A 330 26.93 -13.99 6.61
N LEU A 331 27.46 -14.16 5.40
CA LEU A 331 28.75 -14.82 5.16
C LEU A 331 29.94 -13.95 5.58
N CYS A 332 29.96 -12.67 5.20
CA CYS A 332 31.08 -11.80 5.52
C CYS A 332 31.23 -11.55 7.04
N LEU A 333 30.15 -11.62 7.82
CA LEU A 333 30.22 -11.50 9.27
C LEU A 333 30.63 -12.79 10.00
N LEU A 334 30.60 -13.95 9.32
CA LEU A 334 31.14 -15.20 9.86
C LEU A 334 32.69 -15.21 9.86
N GLU A 335 33.31 -14.50 8.92
CA GLU A 335 34.78 -14.47 8.76
C GLU A 335 35.43 -13.14 9.21
N ALA A 336 34.78 -11.98 9.04
CA ALA A 336 35.42 -10.67 9.29
C ALA A 336 35.64 -10.30 10.77
N PHE A 337 35.00 -11.00 11.72
CA PHE A 337 35.07 -10.68 13.15
C PHE A 337 35.32 -11.91 14.04
N THR A 338 36.11 -12.88 13.57
CA THR A 338 36.90 -13.71 14.49
C THR A 338 38.25 -13.03 14.73
N PRO A 339 38.52 -12.46 15.93
CA PRO A 339 39.89 -12.22 16.32
C PRO A 339 40.58 -13.58 16.36
N ARG A 340 41.64 -13.78 15.58
CA ARG A 340 42.58 -14.86 15.87
C ARG A 340 43.08 -14.58 17.29
N SER A 341 42.67 -15.41 18.25
CA SER A 341 43.10 -15.22 19.63
C SER A 341 44.62 -15.28 19.67
N GLU A 342 45.23 -14.22 20.21
CA GLU A 342 46.68 -14.17 20.34
C GLU A 342 47.13 -15.37 21.18
N VAL A 343 48.09 -16.11 20.65
CA VAL A 343 48.64 -17.28 21.33
C VAL A 343 49.24 -16.80 22.65
N LYS A 344 48.66 -17.23 23.78
CA LYS A 344 49.18 -16.95 25.13
C LYS A 344 50.56 -17.58 25.31
N GLN A 345 51.60 -16.88 24.85
CA GLN A 345 52.94 -17.06 25.38
C GLN A 345 53.02 -16.42 26.76
N ASN A 346 52.41 -17.09 27.75
CA ASN A 346 52.84 -16.92 29.13
C ASN A 346 54.32 -17.33 29.17
N GLY A 347 55.20 -16.36 29.46
CA GLY A 347 56.64 -16.60 29.43
C GLY A 347 57.07 -17.63 30.45
N ASN A 348 58.12 -18.37 30.13
CA ASN A 348 58.90 -19.11 31.12
C ASN A 348 60.39 -18.90 30.83
N ILE A 349 61.17 -18.53 31.84
CA ILE A 349 62.59 -18.17 31.70
C ILE A 349 63.42 -19.43 31.88
N PHE A 350 64.28 -19.75 30.91
CA PHE A 350 65.50 -20.53 31.15
C PHE A 350 66.61 -20.05 30.20
N GLY A 351 67.82 -19.83 30.73
CA GLY A 351 68.84 -18.99 30.10
C GLY A 351 70.02 -19.72 29.46
N HIS A 352 71.05 -18.93 29.11
CA HIS A 352 72.31 -19.26 28.42
C HIS A 352 72.15 -19.58 26.91
N SER A 353 73.06 -19.17 26.01
CA SER A 353 74.36 -18.46 26.17
C SER A 353 74.68 -17.52 24.99
N PHE A 354 75.82 -16.81 25.06
CA PHE A 354 76.52 -16.14 23.95
C PHE A 354 76.79 -17.12 22.77
N THR A 355 77.10 -16.72 21.52
CA THR A 355 78.00 -15.65 20.99
C THR A 355 77.54 -15.22 19.57
N GLN A 356 77.86 -14.01 19.05
CA GLN A 356 78.93 -13.72 18.06
C GLN A 356 78.93 -14.68 16.82
N GLU A 357 78.97 -14.27 15.55
CA GLU A 357 79.72 -13.15 14.92
C GLU A 357 79.06 -12.46 13.69
N ASN A 358 79.69 -11.36 13.28
CA ASN A 358 79.46 -10.62 12.04
C ASN A 358 79.84 -11.43 10.79
N HIS A 359 79.29 -11.10 9.60
CA HIS A 359 80.07 -10.36 8.59
C HIS A 359 79.21 -9.83 7.42
N SER A 360 79.84 -9.00 6.58
CA SER A 360 79.26 -8.16 5.54
C SER A 360 79.80 -8.48 4.14
N LEU A 361 79.31 -7.72 3.15
CA LEU A 361 79.71 -7.56 1.73
C LEU A 361 78.75 -8.27 0.74
N ASP A 362 77.99 -7.62 -0.16
CA ASP A 362 78.17 -6.42 -1.01
C ASP A 362 78.74 -6.75 -2.42
N LYS A 363 77.89 -6.73 -3.46
CA LYS A 363 78.02 -5.84 -4.64
C LYS A 363 77.07 -6.09 -5.84
N ASP A 364 76.54 -4.98 -6.35
CA ASP A 364 76.42 -4.53 -7.76
C ASP A 364 75.73 -5.36 -8.89
N ALA A 365 74.61 -4.76 -9.36
CA ALA A 365 74.34 -4.38 -10.77
C ALA A 365 73.48 -5.25 -11.74
N VAL A 366 72.28 -4.71 -12.04
CA VAL A 366 71.63 -4.56 -13.38
C VAL A 366 71.13 -5.86 -14.08
N ASP A 367 69.90 -5.97 -14.63
CA ASP A 367 68.92 -4.98 -15.13
C ASP A 367 67.42 -5.41 -14.97
N ALA A 368 66.50 -4.56 -15.45
CA ALA A 368 65.13 -4.82 -15.92
C ALA A 368 63.93 -4.89 -14.92
N LYS A 369 63.28 -3.72 -14.74
CA LYS A 369 61.81 -3.41 -14.73
C LYS A 369 60.80 -4.47 -14.20
N ALA A 370 59.78 -4.14 -13.40
CA ALA A 370 58.88 -2.97 -13.56
C ALA A 370 58.06 -2.58 -12.29
N ASP A 371 57.43 -1.41 -12.37
CA ASP A 371 56.19 -0.93 -11.71
C ASP A 371 55.94 -1.11 -10.20
N ASN A 372 56.01 0.00 -9.44
CA ASN A 372 54.83 0.68 -8.86
C ASN A 372 55.18 1.87 -7.92
N GLN A 373 54.60 3.05 -8.15
CA GLN A 373 54.40 4.15 -7.18
C GLN A 373 52.98 4.70 -7.41
N LEU A 374 52.05 4.85 -6.46
CA LEU A 374 52.06 5.22 -5.03
C LEU A 374 51.97 6.74 -4.77
N LEU A 375 50.74 7.25 -4.71
CA LEU A 375 50.32 8.51 -4.09
C LEU A 375 49.03 8.20 -3.31
N LYS A 376 49.05 8.10 -1.98
CA LYS A 376 48.92 9.22 -1.02
C LYS A 376 47.75 10.17 -1.34
N ILE A 377 46.67 10.03 -0.57
CA ILE A 377 45.59 11.01 -0.45
C ILE A 377 45.77 11.75 0.88
N THR A 378 45.63 13.07 0.87
CA THR A 378 45.79 13.95 2.05
C THR A 378 44.44 14.49 2.49
N VAL A 379 44.20 14.53 3.81
CA VAL A 379 42.96 15.06 4.41
C VAL A 379 43.04 16.60 4.56
N PRO A 380 42.02 17.36 4.13
CA PRO A 380 41.78 18.73 4.58
C PRO A 380 40.81 18.77 5.78
N THR A 381 41.02 19.73 6.68
CA THR A 381 40.19 19.95 7.89
C THR A 381 38.93 20.78 7.61
N SER A 382 37.94 20.67 8.51
CA SER A 382 36.78 21.56 8.58
C SER A 382 37.13 22.96 9.09
N PRO A 383 36.17 23.90 8.99
CA PRO A 383 35.84 24.73 10.15
C PRO A 383 34.32 24.77 10.46
N SER A 384 34.00 25.22 11.68
CA SER A 384 32.66 25.62 12.14
C SER A 384 32.31 27.05 11.64
N SER A 385 31.13 27.66 11.83
CA SER A 385 29.92 27.45 12.65
C SER A 385 28.67 27.99 11.86
N SER A 386 27.39 27.98 12.27
CA SER A 386 26.79 28.28 13.59
C SER A 386 25.33 27.79 13.76
N GLN A 387 24.85 27.83 15.02
CA GLN A 387 23.42 27.81 15.42
C GLN A 387 22.69 29.08 14.87
N ILE A 388 21.36 29.31 14.92
CA ILE A 388 20.21 28.84 15.75
C ILE A 388 18.90 29.08 14.90
N HIS A 389 17.62 28.71 15.17
CA HIS A 389 16.82 28.41 16.38
C HIS A 389 15.67 27.39 16.10
N SER A 390 14.46 27.61 16.66
CA SER A 390 13.32 26.66 16.70
C SER A 390 11.97 27.35 17.02
N ALA A 391 10.88 26.95 16.33
CA ALA A 391 9.45 27.07 16.69
C ALA A 391 8.68 26.18 15.68
N GLU A 392 7.75 25.27 16.02
CA GLU A 392 6.52 25.32 16.84
C GLU A 392 5.30 25.99 16.15
N ASP A 393 4.23 25.18 16.05
CA ASP A 393 2.80 25.39 15.78
C ASP A 393 2.27 26.64 15.05
N PHE A 394 1.27 26.42 14.18
CA PHE A 394 -0.07 27.00 14.38
C PHE A 394 -1.17 26.24 13.63
N SER A 395 -2.41 26.40 14.08
CA SER A 395 -3.59 25.67 13.61
C SER A 395 -4.68 26.58 13.02
N LEU A 396 -5.67 25.93 12.39
CA LEU A 396 -6.90 26.43 11.77
C LEU A 396 -7.46 27.78 12.32
N GLN A 397 -7.83 28.71 11.42
CA GLN A 397 -9.24 29.12 11.24
C GLN A 397 -9.54 30.05 10.04
N HIS A 398 -10.82 30.08 9.67
CA HIS A 398 -11.56 31.07 8.85
C HIS A 398 -11.17 32.55 9.13
N ASN A 399 -11.39 33.56 8.27
CA ASN A 399 -12.59 33.78 7.45
C ASN A 399 -12.48 34.92 6.38
N CYS A 400 -13.44 34.94 5.44
CA CYS A 400 -14.03 36.09 4.73
C CYS A 400 -13.28 36.93 3.65
N SER A 401 -14.10 37.37 2.68
CA SER A 401 -13.99 38.57 1.81
C SER A 401 -13.12 38.54 0.54
N GLY A 402 -13.80 38.55 -0.62
CA GLY A 402 -13.30 39.19 -1.86
C GLY A 402 -13.52 40.72 -1.82
N PRO A 403 -13.25 41.47 -2.92
CA PRO A 403 -13.97 41.24 -4.19
C PRO A 403 -13.14 41.39 -5.49
N HIS A 404 -13.81 41.08 -6.61
CA HIS A 404 -13.56 41.53 -8.00
C HIS A 404 -12.20 42.17 -8.38
N LEU A 405 -11.53 41.53 -9.35
CA LEU A 405 -11.16 42.21 -10.60
C LEU A 405 -11.03 41.17 -11.73
N ALA A 406 -11.46 41.54 -12.94
CA ALA A 406 -11.40 40.70 -14.13
C ALA A 406 -10.52 41.37 -15.18
N LEU A 407 -9.75 40.60 -15.95
CA LEU A 407 -9.11 41.07 -17.18
C LEU A 407 -8.66 39.91 -18.10
N ARG A 408 -9.35 39.80 -19.25
CA ARG A 408 -9.04 39.01 -20.46
C ARG A 408 -8.82 37.51 -20.29
#